data_AF-A0AAV2SRH5-F1
#
_entry.id   AF-A0AAV2SRH5-F1
#
_cell.length_a   1.000
_cell.length_b   1.000
_cell.length_c   1.000
_cell.angle_alpha   90.00
_cell.angle_beta   90.00
_cell.angle_gamma   90.00
#
_symmetry.space_group_name_H-M   'P 1'
#
loop_
_entity.id
_entity.type
_entity.pdbx_description
1 polymer ?
#
loop_
_entity_poly.entity_id
_entity_poly.type
_entity_poly.pdbx_seq_one_letter_code
_entity_poly.pdbx_strand_id
1 'polypeptide(L)'
;FHVKRGECLGLLGVNGAGKTTTFRMLTADEEPTAGDAMIDGITLKDKSGKKFLERIGYCPQFDATLGELTGVEMLILVGRLRGMPEHQLKHTTKTLVNLVDIIECANRPSSTYS
;
A
#
# COMPACT_ATOMS: atom_id res chain seq x y z
N PHE A 1 4.45 11.71 16.16
CA PHE A 1 3.47 12.66 15.60
C PHE A 1 2.09 11.99 15.61
N HIS A 2 1.01 12.76 15.43
CA HIS A 2 -0.35 12.22 15.31
C HIS A 2 -0.99 12.76 14.03
N VAL A 3 -1.75 11.92 13.33
CA VAL A 3 -2.46 12.27 12.10
C VAL A 3 -3.94 11.98 12.31
N LYS A 4 -4.80 12.98 12.07
CA LYS A 4 -6.24 12.82 12.19
C LYS A 4 -6.83 12.15 10.96
N ARG A 5 -7.99 11.50 11.11
CA ARG A 5 -8.72 10.93 9.96
C ARG A 5 -9.04 12.02 8.95
N GLY A 6 -8.66 11.81 7.69
CA GLY A 6 -8.85 12.76 6.59
C GLY A 6 -7.74 13.82 6.46
N GLU A 7 -6.73 13.79 7.31
CA GLU A 7 -5.58 14.69 7.22
C GLU A 7 -4.54 14.17 6.21
N CYS A 8 -3.94 15.09 5.45
CA CYS A 8 -2.79 14.82 4.59
C CYS A 8 -1.51 15.28 5.30
N LEU A 9 -0.63 14.33 5.64
CA LEU A 9 0.65 14.60 6.28
C LEU A 9 1.82 14.35 5.31
N GLY A 10 2.72 15.32 5.18
CA GLY A 10 4.02 15.13 4.54
C GLY A 10 5.14 14.99 5.58
N LEU A 11 5.89 13.89 5.55
CA LEU A 11 7.08 13.70 6.39
C LEU A 11 8.33 14.15 5.63
N LEU A 12 8.80 15.38 5.89
CA LEU A 12 10.00 15.96 5.26
C LEU A 12 11.22 15.93 6.18
N GLY A 13 12.40 15.81 5.57
CA GLY A 13 13.69 15.81 6.26
C GLY A 13 14.82 15.40 5.33
N VAL A 14 16.07 15.63 5.73
CA VAL A 14 17.26 15.25 4.95
C VAL A 14 17.39 13.73 4.77
N ASN A 15 18.23 13.28 3.83
CA ASN A 15 18.57 11.86 3.71
C ASN A 15 19.19 11.34 5.01
N GLY A 16 18.80 10.13 5.43
CA GLY A 16 19.23 9.57 6.71
C GLY A 16 18.45 10.04 7.94
N ALA A 17 17.51 10.98 7.82
CA ALA A 17 16.69 11.44 8.95
C ALA A 17 15.66 10.40 9.49
N GLY A 18 15.67 9.16 8.98
CA GLY A 18 14.79 8.09 9.45
C GLY A 18 13.40 8.02 8.82
N LYS A 19 13.13 8.76 7.73
CA LYS A 19 11.82 8.76 7.04
C LYS A 19 11.44 7.36 6.53
N THR A 20 12.33 6.73 5.76
CA THR A 20 12.10 5.39 5.21
C THR A 20 11.97 4.34 6.31
N THR A 21 12.83 4.38 7.34
CA THR A 21 12.73 3.52 8.52
C THR A 21 11.39 3.69 9.23
N THR A 22 10.89 4.93 9.34
CA THR A 22 9.55 5.20 9.90
C THR A 22 8.46 4.49 9.11
N PHE A 23 8.48 4.58 7.78
CA PHE A 23 7.50 3.87 6.95
C PHE A 23 7.65 2.35 7.03
N ARG A 24 8.87 1.81 7.05
CA ARG A 24 9.13 0.37 7.25
C ARG A 24 8.55 -0.17 8.56
N MET A 25 8.64 0.62 9.64
CA MET A 25 7.99 0.28 10.90
C MET A 25 6.46 0.27 10.76
N LEU A 26 5.87 1.30 10.14
CA LEU A 26 4.43 1.39 9.93
C LEU A 26 3.86 0.31 8.99
N THR A 27 4.70 -0.28 8.14
CA THR A 27 4.34 -1.40 7.26
C THR A 27 4.76 -2.76 7.82
N ALA A 28 5.29 -2.78 9.05
CA ALA A 28 5.78 -3.96 9.74
C ALA A 28 6.89 -4.74 9.01
N ASP A 29 7.63 -4.04 8.14
CA ASP A 29 8.86 -4.52 7.47
C ASP A 29 10.04 -4.49 8.46
N GLU A 30 10.01 -3.57 9.43
CA GLU A 30 10.99 -3.48 10.52
C GLU A 30 10.25 -3.34 11.87
N GLU A 31 10.73 -4.01 12.91
CA GLU A 31 10.15 -3.87 14.26
C GLU A 31 10.75 -2.66 15.00
N PRO A 32 9.94 -1.83 15.67
CA PRO A 32 10.47 -0.75 16.50
C PRO A 32 11.32 -1.31 17.66
N THR A 33 12.58 -0.87 17.75
CA THR A 33 13.46 -1.26 18.87
C THR A 33 12.93 -0.76 20.22
N ALA A 34 12.32 0.43 20.24
CA ALA A 34 11.72 1.04 21.41
C ALA A 34 10.50 1.88 21.01
N GLY A 35 9.68 2.25 22.01
CA GLY A 35 8.44 3.00 21.77
C GLY A 35 7.35 2.16 21.12
N ASP A 36 6.33 2.82 20.59
CA ASP A 36 5.23 2.18 19.89
C ASP A 36 4.58 3.18 18.91
N ALA A 37 3.82 2.65 17.96
CA ALA A 37 2.94 3.43 17.10
C ALA A 37 1.57 2.73 16.99
N MET A 38 0.58 3.47 16.53
CA MET A 38 -0.80 2.98 16.47
C MET A 38 -1.46 3.45 15.17
N ILE A 39 -2.14 2.53 14.50
CA ILE A 39 -2.93 2.79 13.30
C ILE A 39 -4.36 2.37 13.60
N ASP A 40 -5.30 3.32 13.47
CA ASP A 40 -6.73 3.08 13.70
C ASP A 40 -7.04 2.39 15.05
N GLY A 41 -6.33 2.80 16.11
CA GLY A 41 -6.50 2.24 17.46
C GLY A 41 -5.75 0.93 17.72
N ILE A 42 -5.04 0.38 16.72
CA ILE A 42 -4.31 -0.89 16.83
C ILE A 42 -2.81 -0.61 16.91
N THR A 43 -2.17 -1.08 17.99
CA THR A 43 -0.72 -0.96 18.20
C THR A 43 0.07 -1.83 17.22
N LEU A 44 1.25 -1.35 16.81
CA LEU A 44 2.21 -2.13 16.02
C LEU A 44 2.72 -3.37 16.75
N LYS A 45 2.71 -3.34 18.09
CA LYS A 45 3.11 -4.47 18.95
C LYS A 45 2.00 -5.48 19.19
N ASP A 46 0.85 -5.34 18.52
CA ASP A 46 -0.23 -6.31 18.61
C ASP A 46 0.23 -7.69 18.13
N LYS A 47 0.23 -8.66 19.06
CA LYS A 47 0.61 -10.05 18.81
C LYS A 47 -0.44 -10.82 18.01
N SER A 48 -1.60 -10.23 17.74
CA SER A 48 -2.74 -10.88 17.06
C SER A 48 -2.63 -10.94 15.52
N GLY A 49 -1.42 -10.78 14.97
CA GLY A 49 -1.14 -10.99 13.55
C GLY A 49 -1.09 -9.72 12.70
N LYS A 50 -0.66 -8.58 13.26
CA LYS A 50 -0.47 -7.31 12.53
C LYS A 50 -1.75 -6.80 11.83
N LYS A 51 -2.91 -6.94 12.47
CA LYS A 51 -4.24 -6.54 11.93
C LYS A 51 -4.32 -5.10 11.44
N PHE A 52 -3.47 -4.21 11.97
CA PHE A 52 -3.37 -2.84 11.48
C PHE A 52 -2.97 -2.75 10.00
N LEU A 53 -2.30 -3.76 9.44
CA LEU A 53 -1.93 -3.82 8.02
C LEU A 53 -3.15 -3.89 7.09
N GLU A 54 -4.27 -4.42 7.57
CA GLU A 54 -5.54 -4.43 6.83
C GLU A 54 -6.12 -3.02 6.66
N ARG A 55 -5.68 -2.07 7.49
CA ARG A 55 -6.14 -0.67 7.49
C ARG A 55 -5.27 0.26 6.65
N ILE A 56 -4.17 -0.23 6.06
CA ILE A 56 -3.24 0.59 5.28
C ILE A 56 -3.04 0.07 3.85
N GLY A 57 -2.79 1.02 2.95
CA GLY A 57 -2.16 0.79 1.66
C GLY A 57 -0.74 1.38 1.68
N TYR A 58 0.22 0.68 1.08
CA TYR A 58 1.61 1.13 0.99
C TYR A 58 2.12 0.94 -0.43
N CYS A 59 2.73 1.98 -0.97
CA CYS A 59 3.42 1.96 -2.26
C CYS A 59 4.92 2.17 -1.99
N PRO A 60 5.78 1.17 -2.23
CA PRO A 60 7.21 1.30 -1.97
C PRO A 60 7.89 2.23 -2.98
N GLN A 61 9.09 2.69 -2.64
CA GLN A 61 9.90 3.56 -3.52
C GLN A 61 10.38 2.85 -4.79
N PHE A 62 10.64 1.55 -4.71
CA PHE A 62 11.15 0.71 -5.81
C PHE A 62 10.31 -0.57 -5.90
N ASP A 63 10.32 -1.20 -7.07
CA ASP A 63 9.73 -2.53 -7.33
C ASP A 63 8.25 -2.65 -6.90
N ALA A 64 7.47 -1.59 -7.09
CA ALA A 64 6.05 -1.57 -6.72
C ALA A 64 5.17 -2.46 -7.63
N THR A 65 5.70 -2.95 -8.75
CA THR A 65 4.95 -3.65 -9.80
C THR A 65 5.64 -4.94 -10.24
N LEU A 66 4.84 -5.94 -10.63
CA LEU A 66 5.31 -7.13 -11.32
C LEU A 66 5.27 -6.87 -12.84
N GLY A 67 6.43 -6.53 -13.42
CA GLY A 67 6.54 -6.04 -14.80
C GLY A 67 5.89 -6.90 -15.88
N GLU A 68 5.88 -8.23 -15.67
CA GLU A 68 5.27 -9.21 -16.59
C GLU A 68 3.74 -9.18 -16.57
N LEU A 69 3.14 -8.66 -15.50
CA LEU A 69 1.69 -8.54 -15.39
C LEU A 69 1.21 -7.20 -15.97
N THR A 70 0.05 -7.23 -16.60
CA THR A 70 -0.72 -6.04 -16.96
C THR A 70 -1.22 -5.30 -15.71
N GLY A 71 -1.58 -4.01 -15.86
CA GLY A 71 -2.18 -3.26 -14.76
C GLY A 71 -3.47 -3.90 -14.23
N VAL A 72 -4.30 -4.45 -15.12
CA VAL A 72 -5.52 -5.19 -14.75
C VAL A 72 -5.19 -6.44 -13.92
N GLU A 73 -4.24 -7.25 -14.38
CA GLU A 73 -3.82 -8.48 -13.69
C GLU A 73 -3.22 -8.19 -12.32
N MET A 74 -2.39 -7.15 -12.21
CA MET A 74 -1.82 -6.71 -10.93
C MET A 74 -2.92 -6.30 -9.94
N LEU A 75 -3.91 -5.53 -10.37
CA LEU A 75 -5.03 -5.11 -9.52
C LEU A 75 -5.90 -6.30 -9.08
N ILE A 76 -6.15 -7.25 -9.99
CA ILE A 76 -6.86 -8.51 -9.69
C ILE A 76 -6.07 -9.35 -8.67
N LEU A 77 -4.75 -9.49 -8.86
CA LEU A 77 -3.87 -10.23 -7.97
C LEU A 77 -3.88 -9.64 -6.56
N VAL A 78 -3.65 -8.33 -6.44
CA VAL A 78 -3.66 -7.63 -5.15
C VAL A 78 -5.04 -7.74 -4.49
N GLY A 79 -6.13 -7.58 -5.24
CA GLY A 79 -7.49 -7.74 -4.73
C GLY A 79 -7.75 -9.14 -4.15
N ARG A 80 -7.31 -10.20 -4.84
CA ARG A 80 -7.40 -11.58 -4.33
C ARG A 80 -6.57 -11.81 -3.08
N LEU A 81 -5.33 -11.32 -3.05
CA LEU A 81 -4.45 -11.43 -1.88
C LEU A 81 -5.03 -10.70 -0.66
N ARG A 82 -5.79 -9.62 -0.90
CA ARG A 82 -6.53 -8.87 0.14
C ARG A 82 -7.88 -9.50 0.49
N GLY A 83 -8.23 -10.67 -0.06
CA GLY A 83 -9.46 -11.39 0.24
C GLY A 83 -10.73 -10.79 -0.36
N MET A 84 -10.62 -9.99 -1.44
CA MET A 84 -11.78 -9.38 -2.09
C MET A 84 -12.66 -10.48 -2.74
N PRO A 85 -14.00 -10.44 -2.54
CA PRO A 85 -14.90 -11.37 -3.20
C PRO A 85 -14.85 -11.25 -4.73
N GLU A 86 -14.82 -12.39 -5.43
CA GLU A 86 -14.72 -12.44 -6.91
C GLU A 86 -15.81 -11.62 -7.63
N HIS A 87 -17.02 -11.56 -7.07
CA HIS A 87 -18.11 -10.78 -7.65
C HIS A 87 -17.86 -9.26 -7.64
N GLN A 88 -17.00 -8.76 -6.75
CA GLN A 88 -16.63 -7.34 -6.68
C GLN A 88 -15.39 -7.02 -7.52
N LEU A 89 -14.49 -8.00 -7.68
CA LEU A 89 -13.16 -7.82 -8.23
C LEU A 89 -13.18 -7.13 -9.60
N LYS A 90 -13.99 -7.63 -10.54
CA LYS A 90 -14.09 -7.07 -11.90
C LYS A 90 -14.57 -5.61 -11.90
N HIS A 91 -15.55 -5.28 -11.06
CA HIS A 91 -16.08 -3.91 -10.97
C HIS A 91 -15.04 -2.98 -10.34
N THR A 92 -14.44 -3.39 -9.23
CA THR A 92 -13.42 -2.60 -8.53
C THR A 92 -12.19 -2.36 -9.40
N THR A 93 -11.69 -3.37 -10.10
CA THR A 93 -10.55 -3.20 -11.02
C THR A 93 -10.87 -2.18 -12.12
N LYS A 94 -12.05 -2.24 -12.74
CA LYS A 94 -12.46 -1.24 -13.74
C LYS A 94 -12.52 0.17 -13.15
N THR A 95 -13.10 0.31 -11.95
CA THR A 95 -13.17 1.60 -11.26
C THR A 95 -11.78 2.16 -10.95
N LEU A 96 -10.86 1.32 -10.46
CA LEU A 96 -9.49 1.73 -10.14
C LEU A 96 -8.71 2.12 -11.39
N VAL A 97 -8.80 1.36 -12.48
CA VAL A 97 -8.15 1.69 -13.77
C VAL A 97 -8.59 3.06 -14.28
N ASN A 98 -9.88 3.38 -14.16
CA ASN A 98 -10.39 4.70 -14.54
C ASN A 98 -9.95 5.79 -13.57
N LEU A 99 -9.96 5.51 -12.26
CA LEU A 99 -9.62 6.48 -11.22
C LEU A 99 -8.16 6.94 -11.29
N VAL A 100 -7.25 6.02 -11.61
CA VAL A 100 -5.81 6.32 -11.72
C VAL A 100 -5.39 6.64 -13.16
N ASP A 101 -6.35 6.74 -14.08
CA ASP A 101 -6.18 7.16 -15.47
C ASP A 101 -5.14 6.35 -16.27
N ILE A 102 -5.20 5.02 -16.17
CA ILE A 102 -4.29 4.10 -16.89
C ILE A 102 -5.01 3.29 -17.97
N ILE A 103 -6.19 3.75 -18.43
CA ILE A 103 -7.09 2.97 -19.31
C ILE A 103 -6.39 2.50 -20.58
N GLU A 104 -5.57 3.36 -21.20
CA GLU A 104 -4.88 3.07 -22.46
C GLU A 104 -3.78 2.01 -22.30
N CYS A 105 -3.15 1.93 -21.13
CA CYS A 105 -2.06 0.99 -20.86
C CYS A 105 -2.47 -0.21 -19.99
N ALA A 106 -3.66 -0.22 -19.39
CA ALA A 106 -4.06 -1.20 -18.38
C ALA A 106 -3.92 -2.67 -18.81
N ASN A 107 -4.01 -2.95 -20.13
CA ASN A 107 -3.97 -4.30 -20.71
C ASN A 107 -2.62 -4.67 -21.37
N ARG A 108 -1.59 -3.83 -21.25
CA ARG A 108 -0.21 -4.19 -21.66
C ARG A 108 0.64 -4.44 -20.41
N PRO A 109 1.73 -5.23 -20.52
CA PRO A 109 2.60 -5.48 -19.38
C PRO A 109 3.09 -4.18 -18.74
N SER A 110 3.10 -4.12 -17.41
CA SER A 110 3.46 -2.93 -16.66
C SER A 110 4.93 -2.51 -16.88
N SER A 111 5.80 -3.45 -17.29
CA SER A 111 7.17 -3.16 -17.74
C SER A 111 7.25 -2.22 -18.94
N THR A 112 6.17 -2.06 -19.71
CA THR A 112 6.12 -1.18 -20.88
C THR A 112 5.64 0.24 -20.55
N TYR A 113 5.22 0.49 -19.32
CA TYR A 113 4.69 1.79 -18.91
C TYR A 113 5.81 2.85 -18.94
N SER A 114 5.44 4.10 -19.22
CA SER A 114 6.37 5.21 -19.36
C SER A 114 6.74 5.83 -18.02
#